data_AF-I2QB82-F1
#
_entry.id   AF-I2QB82-F1
#
_cell.length_a   1.000
_cell.length_b   1.000
_cell.length_c   1.000
_cell.angle_alpha   90.00
_cell.angle_beta   90.00
_cell.angle_gamma   90.00
#
_symmetry.space_group_name_H-M   'P 1'
#
loop_
_entity.id
_entity.type
_entity.pdbx_description
1 polymer ?
#
loop_
_entity_poly.entity_id
_entity_poly.type
_entity_poly.pdbx_seq_one_letter_code
_entity_poly.pdbx_strand_id
1 'polypeptide(L)'
;MPILLLDGEDPVDFERIVEELTSKYVPCGVDQEDCVLTMAKCLWRKQRYQRFLCVRITGARFNPRHEGYDRFHALSAFLQLLAKITTEDELERALHLIDAPSAHHLRDRCPRAKFKTAKGRSKAIRAELLAMLATGALGLSAPCEELRIMMAGAVLTDDVLARELDLERECDAMFDRALDRLIKLKAAERSITLEERSRFHRAKAPRARAK
;
A
#
# COMPACT_ATOMS: atom_id res chain seq x y z
N MET A 1 -5.16 2.60 -20.93
CA MET A 1 -3.81 3.09 -20.62
C MET A 1 -3.35 2.37 -19.35
N PRO A 2 -2.21 1.64 -19.33
CA PRO A 2 -1.85 0.83 -18.17
C PRO A 2 -1.43 1.71 -17.00
N ILE A 3 -1.93 1.39 -15.81
CA ILE A 3 -1.38 1.90 -14.55
C ILE A 3 -0.15 1.06 -14.18
N LEU A 4 0.94 1.72 -13.76
CA LEU A 4 2.08 1.00 -13.20
C LEU A 4 1.64 0.40 -11.85
N LEU A 5 1.59 -0.92 -11.78
CA LEU A 5 1.37 -1.68 -10.55
C LEU A 5 2.70 -2.19 -10.03
N LEU A 6 2.89 -2.10 -8.72
CA LEU A 6 4.07 -2.59 -8.03
C LEU A 6 3.79 -3.96 -7.42
N ASP A 7 4.84 -4.73 -7.14
CA ASP A 7 4.71 -6.06 -6.55
C ASP A 7 3.95 -6.00 -5.22
N GLY A 8 2.90 -6.82 -5.10
CA GLY A 8 2.01 -6.85 -3.93
C GLY A 8 0.82 -5.89 -4.00
N GLU A 9 0.68 -5.10 -5.07
CA GLU A 9 -0.54 -4.33 -5.34
C GLU A 9 -1.57 -5.16 -6.10
N ASP A 10 -2.84 -5.00 -5.75
CA ASP A 10 -3.95 -5.68 -6.40
C ASP A 10 -4.56 -4.77 -7.50
N PRO A 11 -4.55 -5.17 -8.80
CA PRO A 11 -5.23 -4.42 -9.86
C PRO A 11 -6.72 -4.19 -9.56
N VAL A 12 -7.37 -5.12 -8.87
CA VAL A 12 -8.81 -5.07 -8.56
C VAL A 12 -9.13 -3.89 -7.64
N ASP A 13 -8.21 -3.50 -6.75
CA ASP A 13 -8.41 -2.34 -5.89
C ASP A 13 -8.51 -1.04 -6.72
N PHE A 14 -7.67 -0.91 -7.75
CA PHE A 14 -7.71 0.26 -8.63
C PHE A 14 -8.95 0.25 -9.52
N GLU A 15 -9.29 -0.91 -10.09
CA GLU A 15 -10.50 -1.09 -10.90
C GLU A 15 -11.75 -0.71 -10.12
N ARG A 16 -11.86 -1.13 -8.85
CA ARG A 16 -12.96 -0.74 -7.97
C ARG A 16 -13.10 0.78 -7.81
N ILE A 17 -11.99 1.51 -7.66
CA ILE A 17 -12.02 2.99 -7.57
C ILE A 17 -12.56 3.57 -8.89
N VAL A 18 -12.11 3.05 -10.03
CA VAL A 18 -12.59 3.49 -11.35
C VAL A 18 -14.08 3.19 -11.51
N GLU A 19 -14.53 1.99 -11.14
CA GLU A 19 -15.93 1.57 -11.20
C GLU A 19 -16.83 2.45 -10.33
N GLU A 20 -16.42 2.72 -9.09
CA GLU A 20 -17.16 3.60 -8.16
C GLU A 20 -17.33 5.01 -8.73
N LEU A 21 -16.24 5.61 -9.24
CA LEU A 21 -16.29 6.94 -9.85
C LEU A 21 -17.09 6.93 -11.15
N THR A 22 -16.95 5.90 -11.98
CA THR A 22 -17.70 5.75 -13.23
C THR A 22 -19.19 5.63 -12.96
N SER A 23 -19.58 4.81 -11.98
CA SER A 23 -20.96 4.65 -11.54
C SER A 23 -21.54 5.96 -10.98
N LYS A 24 -20.75 6.69 -10.19
CA LYS A 24 -21.15 7.96 -9.59
C LYS A 24 -21.35 9.08 -10.62
N TYR A 25 -20.43 9.23 -11.56
CA TYR A 25 -20.41 10.37 -12.47
C TYR A 25 -20.97 10.06 -13.86
N VAL A 26 -21.15 8.78 -14.22
CA VAL A 26 -21.66 8.30 -15.50
C VAL A 26 -21.01 9.07 -16.66
N PRO A 27 -19.68 9.00 -16.81
CA PRO A 27 -18.99 9.72 -17.88
C PRO A 27 -19.51 9.24 -19.24
N CYS A 28 -19.63 10.17 -20.19
CA CYS A 28 -20.00 9.88 -21.57
C CYS A 28 -18.91 10.43 -22.50
N GLY A 29 -18.27 9.54 -23.24
CA GLY A 29 -17.20 9.89 -24.18
C GLY A 29 -15.83 10.07 -23.52
N VAL A 30 -14.81 10.08 -24.38
CA VAL A 30 -13.39 9.95 -24.00
C VAL A 30 -12.92 11.07 -23.05
N ASP A 31 -13.37 12.31 -23.25
CA ASP A 31 -12.96 13.43 -22.39
C ASP A 31 -13.51 13.33 -20.97
N GLN A 32 -14.75 12.82 -20.81
CA GLN A 32 -15.35 12.60 -19.50
C GLN A 32 -14.72 11.40 -18.80
N GLU A 33 -14.46 10.32 -19.56
CA GLU A 33 -13.76 9.13 -19.07
C GLU A 33 -12.34 9.45 -18.59
N ASP A 34 -11.61 10.31 -19.30
CA ASP A 34 -10.28 10.77 -18.89
C ASP A 34 -10.31 11.57 -17.58
N CYS A 35 -11.34 12.41 -17.38
CA CYS A 35 -11.53 13.12 -16.11
C CYS A 35 -11.73 12.14 -14.95
N VAL A 36 -12.62 11.15 -15.12
CA VAL A 36 -12.87 10.10 -14.12
C VAL A 36 -11.60 9.27 -13.85
N LEU A 37 -10.85 8.90 -14.89
CA LEU A 37 -9.59 8.18 -14.74
C LEU A 37 -8.54 9.02 -13.99
N THR A 38 -8.47 10.32 -14.25
CA THR A 38 -7.58 11.25 -13.53
C THR A 38 -7.93 11.32 -12.05
N MET A 39 -9.22 11.41 -11.73
CA MET A 39 -9.70 11.35 -10.34
C MET A 39 -9.32 10.03 -9.66
N ALA A 40 -9.53 8.90 -10.34
CA ALA A 40 -9.15 7.57 -9.83
C ALA A 40 -7.65 7.46 -9.53
N LYS A 41 -6.79 7.96 -10.44
CA LYS A 41 -5.34 8.00 -10.26
C LYS A 41 -4.93 8.82 -9.02
N CYS A 42 -5.60 9.94 -8.76
CA CYS A 42 -5.30 10.76 -7.57
C CYS A 42 -5.63 10.01 -6.28
N LEU A 43 -6.83 9.42 -6.18
CA LEU A 43 -7.23 8.62 -5.02
C LEU A 43 -6.28 7.43 -4.80
N TRP A 44 -5.93 6.74 -5.89
CA TRP A 44 -5.02 5.60 -5.82
C TRP A 44 -3.62 5.98 -5.35
N ARG A 45 -3.06 7.10 -5.83
CA ARG A 45 -1.75 7.60 -5.38
C ARG A 45 -1.74 7.91 -3.89
N LYS A 46 -2.81 8.53 -3.36
CA LYS A 46 -2.95 8.78 -1.92
C LYS A 46 -2.94 7.47 -1.13
N GLN A 47 -3.78 6.50 -1.52
CA GLN A 47 -3.85 5.19 -0.85
C GLN A 47 -2.52 4.42 -0.92
N ARG A 48 -1.88 4.41 -2.09
CA ARG A 48 -0.59 3.76 -2.33
C ARG A 48 0.52 4.34 -1.47
N TYR A 49 0.59 5.66 -1.34
CA TYR A 49 1.60 6.30 -0.51
C TYR A 49 1.46 5.89 0.97
N GLN A 50 0.24 5.85 1.49
CA GLN A 50 -0.04 5.35 2.84
C GLN A 50 0.42 3.89 3.03
N ARG A 51 0.12 3.03 2.05
CA ARG A 51 0.60 1.63 2.07
C ARG A 51 2.13 1.57 2.10
N PHE A 52 2.83 2.40 1.33
CA PHE A 52 4.29 2.45 1.37
C PHE A 52 4.85 2.92 2.71
N LEU A 53 4.22 3.90 3.35
CA LEU A 53 4.62 4.30 4.70
C LEU A 53 4.43 3.14 5.69
N CYS A 54 3.29 2.45 5.66
CA CYS A 54 3.04 1.27 6.48
C CYS A 54 4.07 0.16 6.24
N VAL A 55 4.42 -0.10 4.98
CA VAL A 55 5.46 -1.09 4.61
C VAL A 55 6.83 -0.64 5.14
N ARG A 56 7.18 0.65 5.04
CA ARG A 56 8.45 1.17 5.59
C ARG A 56 8.53 1.03 7.10
N ILE A 57 7.47 1.39 7.82
CA ILE A 57 7.38 1.23 9.28
C ILE A 57 7.50 -0.25 9.66
N THR A 58 6.80 -1.12 8.92
CA THR A 58 6.84 -2.55 9.15
C THR A 58 8.23 -3.12 8.86
N GLY A 59 8.85 -2.73 7.75
CA GLY A 59 10.20 -3.15 7.36
C GLY A 59 11.29 -2.69 8.34
N ALA A 60 11.15 -1.50 8.91
CA ALA A 60 12.06 -0.99 9.95
C ALA A 60 12.13 -1.93 11.16
N ARG A 61 11.01 -2.54 11.56
CA ARG A 61 10.95 -3.52 12.66
C ARG A 61 11.79 -4.77 12.41
N PHE A 62 12.07 -5.08 11.14
CA PHE A 62 12.84 -6.27 10.75
C PHE A 62 14.29 -5.97 10.43
N ASN A 63 14.72 -4.71 10.37
CA ASN A 63 16.09 -4.34 10.02
C ASN A 63 16.93 -4.11 11.29
N PRO A 64 17.90 -4.99 11.64
CA PRO A 64 18.71 -4.86 12.84
C PRO A 64 19.58 -3.59 12.91
N ARG A 65 19.73 -2.88 11.79
CA ARG A 65 20.51 -1.63 11.69
C ARG A 65 19.63 -0.37 11.77
N HIS A 66 18.32 -0.51 11.90
CA HIS A 66 17.39 0.60 11.95
C HIS A 66 16.99 0.89 13.40
N GLU A 67 16.80 2.16 13.76
CA GLU A 67 16.42 2.57 15.13
C GLU A 67 15.08 1.98 15.57
N GLY A 68 14.12 1.91 14.64
CA GLY A 68 12.85 1.19 14.80
C GLY A 68 12.93 -0.34 14.77
N TYR A 69 14.11 -0.96 14.93
CA TYR A 69 14.23 -2.42 14.99
C TYR A 69 13.51 -3.01 16.21
N ASP A 70 12.62 -3.96 15.97
CA ASP A 70 11.90 -4.67 17.02
C ASP A 70 12.34 -6.13 17.01
N ARG A 71 13.27 -6.47 17.90
CA ARG A 71 13.83 -7.82 18.00
C ARG A 71 12.76 -8.87 18.28
N PHE A 72 11.74 -8.56 19.09
CA PHE A 72 10.67 -9.50 19.38
C PHE A 72 9.84 -9.80 18.13
N HIS A 73 9.43 -8.77 17.39
CA HIS A 73 8.71 -8.95 16.12
C HIS A 73 9.57 -9.68 15.09
N ALA A 74 10.85 -9.33 14.96
CA ALA A 74 11.75 -9.96 14.01
C ALA A 74 11.93 -11.46 14.28
N LEU A 75 12.19 -11.84 15.54
CA LEU A 75 12.31 -13.25 15.91
C LEU A 75 10.98 -14.01 15.79
N SER A 76 9.86 -13.35 16.08
CA SER A 76 8.52 -13.93 15.90
C SER A 76 8.21 -14.22 14.43
N ALA A 77 8.53 -13.29 13.52
CA ALA A 77 8.38 -13.51 12.08
C ALA A 77 9.34 -14.60 11.56
N PHE A 78 10.59 -14.60 12.05
CA PHE A 78 11.56 -15.64 11.73
C PHE A 78 11.07 -17.04 12.16
N LEU A 79 10.40 -17.14 13.31
CA LEU A 79 9.76 -18.38 13.76
C LEU A 79 8.72 -18.92 12.76
N GLN A 80 7.94 -18.03 12.15
CA GLN A 80 6.97 -18.39 11.10
C GLN A 80 7.68 -18.81 9.81
N LEU A 81 8.77 -18.12 9.44
CA LEU A 81 9.57 -18.46 8.26
C LEU A 81 10.17 -19.86 8.37
N LEU A 82 10.68 -20.25 9.55
CA LEU A 82 11.27 -21.57 9.79
C LEU A 82 10.32 -22.74 9.47
N ALA A 83 9.00 -22.53 9.55
CA ALA A 83 8.01 -23.55 9.20
C ALA A 83 7.97 -23.87 7.71
N LYS A 84 8.46 -22.96 6.86
CA LYS A 84 8.47 -23.08 5.40
C LYS A 84 9.82 -23.55 4.84
N ILE A 85 10.87 -23.53 5.64
CA ILE A 85 12.23 -23.89 5.23
C ILE A 85 12.37 -25.40 5.06
N THR A 86 12.88 -25.82 3.91
CA THR A 86 13.05 -27.24 3.56
C THR A 86 14.50 -27.63 3.35
N THR A 87 15.35 -26.68 2.97
CA THR A 87 16.76 -26.90 2.65
C THR A 87 17.71 -26.21 3.64
N GLU A 88 18.97 -26.64 3.65
CA GLU A 88 19.98 -26.04 4.52
C GLU A 88 20.39 -24.63 4.06
N ASP A 89 20.46 -24.41 2.76
CA ASP A 89 20.82 -23.11 2.21
C ASP A 89 19.74 -22.06 2.48
N GLU A 90 18.47 -22.45 2.43
CA GLU A 90 17.36 -21.61 2.89
C GLU A 90 17.49 -21.25 4.37
N LEU A 91 17.88 -22.22 5.21
CA LEU A 91 18.07 -22.00 6.64
C LEU A 91 19.20 -21.02 6.93
N GLU A 92 20.36 -21.18 6.28
CA GLU A 92 21.48 -20.25 6.47
C GLU A 92 21.16 -18.86 5.91
N ARG A 93 20.53 -18.75 4.74
CA ARG A 93 20.03 -17.47 4.23
C ARG A 93 19.07 -16.80 5.21
N ALA A 94 18.16 -17.57 5.80
CA ALA A 94 17.20 -17.05 6.76
C ALA A 94 17.88 -16.59 8.06
N LEU A 95 18.92 -17.29 8.53
CA LEU A 95 19.74 -16.86 9.67
C LEU A 95 20.48 -15.54 9.44
N HIS A 96 20.73 -15.15 8.18
CA HIS A 96 21.27 -13.84 7.85
C HIS A 96 20.24 -12.70 7.91
N LEU A 97 18.94 -13.01 8.01
CA LEU A 97 17.86 -12.02 8.07
C LEU A 97 17.60 -11.48 9.49
N ILE A 98 18.12 -12.15 10.52
CA ILE A 98 17.96 -11.73 11.92
C ILE A 98 19.24 -11.05 12.43
N ASP A 99 19.16 -10.43 13.62
CA ASP A 99 20.31 -9.78 14.23
C ASP A 99 21.47 -10.75 14.49
N ALA A 100 22.70 -10.25 14.33
CA ALA A 100 23.91 -11.08 14.47
C ALA A 100 24.03 -11.77 15.84
N PRO A 101 23.72 -11.13 16.98
CA PRO A 101 23.70 -11.80 18.27
C PRO A 101 22.75 -13.01 18.31
N SER A 102 21.50 -12.86 17.84
CA SER A 102 20.56 -13.98 17.76
C SER A 102 21.04 -15.07 16.81
N ALA A 103 21.53 -14.71 15.62
CA ALA A 103 22.04 -15.68 14.65
C ALA A 103 23.22 -16.49 15.21
N HIS A 104 24.15 -15.82 15.90
CA HIS A 104 25.28 -16.49 16.55
C HIS A 104 24.82 -17.45 17.64
N HIS A 105 23.93 -17.00 18.55
CA HIS A 105 23.35 -17.84 19.59
C HIS A 105 22.72 -19.12 19.02
N LEU A 106 21.92 -18.98 17.95
CA LEU A 106 21.26 -20.12 17.31
C LEU A 106 22.27 -21.07 16.64
N ARG A 107 23.34 -20.54 16.02
CA ARG A 107 24.40 -21.38 15.43
C ARG A 107 25.17 -22.17 16.49
N ASP A 108 25.41 -21.58 17.65
CA ASP A 108 26.14 -22.22 18.74
C ASP A 108 25.30 -23.30 19.44
N ARG A 109 24.02 -23.01 19.68
CA ARG A 109 23.09 -23.93 20.36
C ARG A 109 22.61 -25.05 19.44
N CYS A 110 22.41 -24.72 18.15
CA CYS A 110 21.94 -25.63 17.12
C CYS A 110 22.94 -25.73 15.94
N PRO A 111 24.18 -26.20 16.18
CA PRO A 111 25.22 -26.27 15.15
C PRO A 111 24.86 -27.29 14.08
N ARG A 112 25.18 -26.95 12.82
CA ARG A 112 24.87 -27.78 11.63
C ARG A 112 25.26 -29.24 11.79
N ALA A 113 26.43 -29.50 12.38
CA ALA A 113 27.00 -30.84 12.54
C ALA A 113 26.15 -31.79 13.40
N LYS A 114 25.29 -31.28 14.30
CA LYS A 114 24.44 -32.11 15.18
C LYS A 114 23.20 -32.67 14.49
N PHE A 115 22.88 -32.24 13.27
CA PHE A 115 21.62 -32.56 12.61
C PHE A 115 21.85 -33.21 11.26
N LYS A 116 21.11 -34.28 10.96
CA LYS A 116 21.19 -34.97 9.66
C LYS A 116 20.45 -34.21 8.56
N THR A 117 19.37 -33.49 8.91
CA THR A 117 18.49 -32.82 7.97
C THR A 117 18.23 -31.37 8.38
N ALA A 118 18.02 -30.50 7.38
CA ALA A 118 17.65 -29.10 7.59
C ALA A 118 16.34 -28.97 8.39
N LYS A 119 15.35 -29.85 8.12
CA LYS A 119 14.10 -29.91 8.88
C LYS A 119 14.32 -30.24 10.36
N GLY A 120 15.24 -31.17 10.66
CA GLY A 120 15.62 -31.50 12.04
C GLY A 120 16.26 -30.32 12.75
N ARG A 121 17.17 -29.61 12.08
CA ARG A 121 17.81 -28.40 12.60
C ARG A 121 16.83 -27.24 12.77
N SER A 122 15.96 -26.98 11.79
CA SER A 122 14.91 -25.96 11.86
C SER A 122 13.98 -26.19 13.07
N LYS A 123 13.59 -27.44 13.35
CA LYS A 123 12.80 -27.78 14.55
C LYS A 123 13.54 -27.45 15.85
N ALA A 124 14.85 -27.73 15.93
CA ALA A 124 15.66 -27.41 17.10
C ALA A 124 15.83 -25.90 17.28
N ILE A 125 16.12 -25.16 16.21
CA ILE A 125 16.19 -23.69 16.21
C ILE A 125 14.86 -23.09 16.67
N ARG A 126 13.73 -23.63 16.18
CA ARG A 126 12.40 -23.19 16.60
C ARG A 126 12.17 -23.37 18.10
N ALA A 127 12.60 -24.48 18.67
CA ALA A 127 12.50 -24.73 20.11
C ALA A 127 13.39 -23.76 20.92
N GLU A 128 14.62 -23.53 20.47
CA GLU A 128 15.53 -22.56 21.11
C GLU A 128 14.97 -21.13 21.05
N LEU A 129 14.45 -20.71 19.89
CA LEU A 129 13.80 -19.40 19.74
C LEU A 129 12.60 -19.23 20.67
N LEU A 130 11.74 -20.24 20.78
CA LEU A 130 10.62 -20.20 21.73
C LEU A 130 11.12 -20.07 23.17
N ALA A 131 12.22 -20.75 23.52
CA ALA A 131 12.84 -20.60 24.83
C ALA A 131 13.40 -19.20 25.05
N MET A 132 14.07 -18.60 24.05
CA MET A 132 14.57 -17.22 24.10
C MET A 132 13.43 -16.21 24.29
N LEU A 133 12.34 -16.37 23.53
CA LEU A 133 11.16 -15.51 23.64
C LEU A 133 10.46 -15.68 24.99
N ALA A 134 10.39 -16.89 25.53
CA ALA A 134 9.77 -17.16 26.83
C ALA A 134 10.61 -16.69 28.03
N THR A 135 11.93 -16.86 27.97
CA THR A 135 12.85 -16.35 29.02
C THR A 135 13.02 -14.83 28.96
N GLY A 136 12.69 -14.21 27.83
CA GLY A 136 12.64 -12.77 27.64
C GLY A 136 11.49 -12.04 28.37
N ALA A 137 10.69 -12.70 29.22
CA ALA A 137 9.57 -12.09 29.95
C ALA A 137 9.94 -10.91 30.89
N LEU A 138 11.23 -10.57 31.03
CA LEU A 138 11.70 -9.34 31.70
C LEU A 138 12.44 -8.34 30.78
N GLY A 139 12.57 -8.58 29.46
CA GLY A 139 13.32 -7.69 28.56
C GLY A 139 13.07 -7.81 27.05
N LEU A 140 12.23 -8.74 26.60
CA LEU A 140 11.77 -8.90 25.20
C LEU A 140 10.24 -8.95 25.14
N SER A 141 9.54 -8.20 26.01
CA SER A 141 8.10 -8.00 25.80
C SER A 141 7.89 -7.17 24.54
N ALA A 142 6.74 -7.33 23.88
CA ALA A 142 6.35 -6.41 22.82
C ALA A 142 6.48 -4.97 23.36
N PRO A 143 7.10 -4.05 22.62
CA PRO A 143 7.24 -2.67 23.06
C PRO A 143 5.87 -2.09 23.39
N CYS A 144 5.78 -1.32 24.48
CA CYS A 144 4.55 -0.62 24.84
C CYS A 144 4.15 0.36 23.71
N GLU A 145 2.92 0.85 23.75
CA GLU A 145 2.40 1.72 22.68
C GLU A 145 3.25 2.97 22.48
N GLU A 146 3.70 3.60 23.55
CA GLU A 146 4.54 4.80 23.53
C GLU A 146 5.87 4.53 22.84
N LEU A 147 6.50 3.39 23.14
CA LEU A 147 7.76 2.99 22.51
C LEU A 147 7.54 2.66 21.02
N ARG A 148 6.41 2.05 20.66
CA ARG A 148 6.06 1.80 19.25
C ARG A 148 5.84 3.09 18.48
N ILE A 149 5.21 4.10 19.08
CA ILE A 149 5.04 5.43 18.48
C ILE A 149 6.40 6.09 18.29
N MET A 150 7.27 6.06 19.30
CA MET A 150 8.64 6.59 19.21
C MET A 150 9.43 5.92 18.09
N MET A 151 9.38 4.58 17.98
CA MET A 151 10.04 3.82 16.91
C MET A 151 9.46 4.11 15.53
N ALA A 152 8.14 4.36 15.43
CA ALA A 152 7.52 4.81 14.19
C ALA A 152 8.00 6.22 13.79
N GLY A 153 8.25 7.10 14.76
CA GLY A 153 8.84 8.44 14.54
C GLY A 153 10.22 8.39 13.88
N ALA A 154 11.03 7.35 14.13
CA ALA A 154 12.30 7.15 13.44
C ALA A 154 12.13 6.86 11.93
N VAL A 155 10.93 6.44 11.50
CA VAL A 155 10.59 6.18 10.09
C VAL A 155 9.80 7.34 9.48
N LEU A 156 8.86 7.89 10.25
CA LEU A 156 7.98 9.01 9.91
C LEU A 156 8.60 10.33 10.36
N THR A 157 9.75 10.67 9.79
CA THR A 157 10.42 11.96 10.03
C THR A 157 9.56 13.12 9.52
N ASP A 158 9.81 14.34 10.00
CA ASP A 158 9.13 15.55 9.52
C ASP A 158 9.19 15.69 7.99
N ASP A 159 10.33 15.37 7.36
CA ASP A 159 10.47 15.39 5.90
C ASP A 159 9.58 14.36 5.16
N VAL A 160 9.27 13.22 5.80
CA VAL A 160 8.39 12.19 5.22
C VAL A 160 6.94 12.67 5.30
N LEU A 161 6.55 13.24 6.44
CA LEU A 161 5.23 13.83 6.65
C LEU A 161 5.01 15.06 5.76
N ALA A 162 6.02 15.92 5.60
CA ALA A 162 5.94 17.06 4.69
C ALA A 162 5.69 16.61 3.24
N ARG A 163 6.45 15.61 2.77
CA ARG A 163 6.24 15.02 1.43
C ARG A 163 4.89 14.35 1.26
N GLU A 164 4.38 13.71 2.31
CA GLU A 164 3.03 13.13 2.32
C GLU A 164 1.96 14.20 2.11
N LEU A 165 2.04 15.28 2.91
CA LEU A 165 1.10 16.39 2.84
C LEU A 165 1.15 17.11 1.50
N ASP A 166 2.35 17.29 0.94
CA ASP A 166 2.51 17.90 -0.37
C ASP A 166 1.92 17.02 -1.48
N LEU A 167 2.17 15.71 -1.44
CA LEU A 167 1.54 14.76 -2.37
C LEU A 167 0.01 14.78 -2.25
N GLU A 168 -0.52 14.83 -1.03
CA GLU A 168 -1.96 14.90 -0.80
C GLU A 168 -2.57 16.19 -1.38
N ARG A 169 -1.96 17.35 -1.11
CA ARG A 169 -2.38 18.63 -1.68
C ARG A 169 -2.35 18.62 -3.20
N GLU A 170 -1.30 18.08 -3.81
CA GLU A 170 -1.19 17.98 -5.26
C GLU A 170 -2.27 17.06 -5.86
N CYS A 171 -2.51 15.91 -5.22
CA CYS A 171 -3.54 14.96 -5.65
C CYS A 171 -4.94 15.57 -5.54
N ASP A 172 -5.24 16.27 -4.44
CA ASP A 172 -6.55 16.89 -4.24
C ASP A 172 -6.76 18.04 -5.23
N ALA A 173 -5.76 18.89 -5.44
CA ALA A 173 -5.84 19.94 -6.45
C ALA A 173 -6.01 19.39 -7.87
N MET A 174 -5.36 18.27 -8.21
CA MET A 174 -5.57 17.58 -9.49
C MET A 174 -6.97 16.97 -9.59
N PHE A 175 -7.45 16.35 -8.51
CA PHE A 175 -8.78 15.76 -8.44
C PHE A 175 -9.86 16.81 -8.66
N ASP A 176 -9.78 17.95 -7.98
CA ASP A 176 -10.74 19.04 -8.09
C ASP A 176 -10.76 19.63 -9.51
N ARG A 177 -9.59 19.84 -10.13
CA ARG A 177 -9.51 20.29 -11.53
C ARG A 177 -10.17 19.31 -12.50
N ALA A 178 -10.00 18.01 -12.29
CA ALA A 178 -10.61 16.98 -13.13
C ALA A 178 -12.13 16.94 -12.93
N LEU A 179 -12.60 17.05 -11.69
CA LEU A 179 -14.02 17.12 -11.36
C LEU A 179 -14.68 18.37 -11.97
N ASP A 180 -14.06 19.54 -11.83
CA ASP A 180 -14.55 20.79 -12.43
C ASP A 180 -14.64 20.69 -13.95
N ARG A 181 -13.62 20.10 -14.59
CA ARG A 181 -13.62 19.87 -16.04
C ARG A 181 -14.77 18.95 -16.44
N LEU A 182 -14.99 17.85 -15.71
CA LEU A 182 -16.08 16.92 -15.94
C LEU A 182 -17.45 17.60 -15.85
N ILE A 183 -17.67 18.42 -14.82
CA ILE A 183 -18.90 19.18 -14.64
C ILE A 183 -19.13 20.15 -15.80
N LYS A 184 -18.08 20.86 -16.24
CA LYS A 184 -18.15 21.78 -17.39
C LYS A 184 -18.48 21.06 -18.69
N LEU A 185 -17.85 19.92 -18.96
CA LEU A 185 -18.15 19.09 -20.14
C LEU A 185 -19.61 18.65 -20.18
N LYS A 186 -20.11 18.12 -19.05
CA LYS A 186 -21.51 17.71 -18.93
C LYS A 186 -22.49 18.87 -19.08
N ALA A 187 -22.15 20.05 -18.57
CA ALA A 187 -22.98 21.25 -18.74
C ALA A 187 -23.03 21.69 -20.22
N ALA A 188 -21.89 21.67 -20.92
CA ALA A 188 -21.80 22.02 -22.33
C ALA A 188 -22.59 21.06 -23.24
N GLU A 189 -22.52 19.75 -22.98
CA GLU A 189 -23.32 18.77 -23.74
C GLU A 189 -24.83 18.98 -23.55
N ARG A 190 -25.25 19.29 -22.33
CA ARG A 190 -26.66 19.58 -22.02
C ARG A 190 -27.12 20.86 -22.73
N SER A 191 -26.30 21.91 -22.77
CA SER A 191 -26.66 23.14 -23.48
C SER A 191 -26.78 22.93 -24.98
N ILE A 192 -25.85 22.17 -25.59
CA ILE A 192 -25.92 21.81 -27.02
C ILE A 192 -27.23 21.04 -27.31
N THR A 193 -27.55 20.04 -26.49
CA THR A 193 -28.77 19.25 -26.64
C THR A 193 -30.05 20.11 -26.56
N LEU A 194 -30.08 21.12 -25.67
CA LEU A 194 -31.21 22.05 -25.55
C LEU A 194 -31.32 23.00 -26.75
N GLU A 195 -30.19 23.48 -27.26
CA GLU A 195 -30.15 24.32 -28.47
C GLU A 195 -30.64 23.57 -29.70
N GLU A 196 -30.20 22.33 -29.88
CA GLU A 196 -30.64 21.45 -30.99
C GLU A 196 -32.14 21.21 -30.95
N ARG A 197 -32.69 20.89 -29.77
CA ARG A 197 -34.14 20.75 -29.56
C ARG A 197 -34.88 22.04 -29.92
N SER A 198 -34.36 23.19 -29.48
CA SER A 198 -34.95 24.50 -29.77
C SER A 198 -34.92 24.84 -31.27
N ARG A 199 -33.84 24.47 -31.98
CA ARG A 199 -33.73 24.62 -33.45
C ARG A 199 -34.74 23.72 -34.16
N PHE A 200 -34.90 22.47 -33.74
CA PHE A 200 -35.87 21.55 -34.31
C PHE A 200 -37.32 22.04 -34.15
N HIS A 201 -37.69 22.55 -32.97
CA HIS A 201 -39.01 23.13 -32.74
C HIS A 201 -39.25 24.40 -33.57
N ARG A 202 -38.24 25.27 -33.73
CA ARG A 202 -38.33 26.45 -34.61
C ARG A 202 -38.49 26.07 -36.09
N ALA A 203 -37.80 25.05 -36.57
CA ALA A 203 -37.91 24.58 -37.95
C ALA A 203 -39.28 23.95 -38.27
N LYS A 204 -39.96 23.38 -37.27
CA LYS A 204 -41.31 22.80 -37.40
C LYS A 204 -42.46 23.79 -37.15
N ALA A 205 -42.20 25.01 -36.74
CA ALA A 205 -43.25 26.01 -36.57
C ALA A 205 -43.91 26.27 -37.94
N PRO A 206 -45.24 26.07 -38.10
CA PRO A 206 -45.89 26.31 -39.37
C PRO A 206 -45.70 27.78 -39.73
N ARG A 207 -45.21 28.05 -40.95
CA ARG A 207 -45.18 29.41 -41.51
C ARG A 207 -46.61 29.92 -41.48
N ALA A 208 -46.94 30.74 -40.49
CA ALA A 208 -48.21 31.44 -40.43
C ALA A 208 -48.30 32.24 -41.73
N ARG A 209 -49.21 31.82 -42.61
CA ARG A 209 -49.50 32.51 -43.87
C ARG A 209 -49.96 33.91 -43.49
N ALA A 210 -49.09 34.90 -43.72
CA ALA A 210 -49.48 36.30 -43.73
C ALA A 210 -50.57 36.46 -44.80
N LYS A 211 -51.76 36.86 -44.36
CA LYS A 211 -52.81 37.42 -45.20
C LYS A 211 -52.81 38.92 -44.98
#